data_AF-A0A529MDL0-F1
#
_entry.id   AF-A0A529MDL0-F1
#
_cell.length_a   1.000
_cell.length_b   1.000
_cell.length_c   1.000
_cell.angle_alpha   90.00
_cell.angle_beta   90.00
_cell.angle_gamma   90.00
#
_symmetry.space_group_name_H-M   'P 1'
#
loop_
_entity.id
_entity.type
_entity.pdbx_description
1 polymer ?
#
loop_
_entity_poly.entity_id
_entity_poly.type
_entity_poly.pdbx_seq_one_letter_code
_entity_poly.pdbx_strand_id
1 'polypeptide(L)'
;PSGAGKSTISRLLFRFYDVQGGQVLIDGQDIRDVTQESLRAVLGMVPQDTVLFNDTIAYNIRYGRIGASEEEVRKAAELAQIGPFIDKLPEGYKSMVGE
;
A
#
# COMPACT_ATOMS: atom_id res chain seq x y z
N PRO A 1 -9.29 13.56 -19.67
CA PRO A 1 -10.39 14.32 -19.00
C PRO A 1 -10.69 13.82 -17.58
N SER A 2 -11.16 14.73 -16.71
CA SER A 2 -11.89 14.34 -15.48
C SER A 2 -13.15 13.55 -15.90
N GLY A 3 -13.53 12.52 -15.13
CA GLY A 3 -14.68 11.66 -15.46
C GLY A 3 -14.39 10.44 -16.36
N ALA A 4 -13.16 10.23 -16.81
CA ALA A 4 -12.80 9.06 -17.63
C ALA A 4 -12.76 7.71 -16.87
N GLY A 5 -13.22 7.65 -15.61
CA GLY A 5 -13.27 6.40 -14.82
C GLY A 5 -11.94 5.86 -14.27
N LYS A 6 -10.82 6.58 -14.41
CA LYS A 6 -9.49 6.11 -13.98
C LYS A 6 -9.40 5.70 -12.50
N SER A 7 -10.07 6.44 -11.62
CA SER A 7 -10.12 6.11 -10.17
C SER A 7 -10.93 4.84 -9.89
N THR A 8 -11.84 4.45 -10.78
CA THR A 8 -12.60 3.20 -10.67
C THR A 8 -11.71 1.98 -10.95
N ILE A 9 -10.68 2.13 -11.80
CA ILE A 9 -9.77 1.03 -12.16
C ILE A 9 -9.09 0.44 -10.92
N SER A 10 -8.49 1.28 -10.06
CA SER A 10 -7.83 0.79 -8.84
C SER A 10 -8.82 0.12 -7.89
N ARG A 11 -10.04 0.65 -7.78
CA ARG A 11 -11.09 0.08 -6.91
C ARG A 11 -11.61 -1.27 -7.40
N LEU A 12 -11.68 -1.47 -8.71
CA LEU A 12 -12.03 -2.76 -9.31
C LEU A 12 -10.89 -3.77 -9.18
N LEU A 13 -9.62 -3.37 -9.41
CA LEU A 13 -8.45 -4.25 -9.24
C LEU A 13 -8.30 -4.76 -7.81
N PHE A 14 -8.52 -3.91 -6.81
CA PHE A 14 -8.53 -4.30 -5.39
C PHE A 14 -9.81 -5.01 -4.94
N ARG A 15 -10.75 -5.20 -5.87
CA ARG A 15 -12.07 -5.78 -5.66
C ARG A 15 -12.81 -5.16 -4.47
N PHE A 16 -12.79 -3.83 -4.39
CA PHE A 16 -13.72 -3.09 -3.52
C PHE A 16 -15.15 -3.11 -4.10
N TYR A 17 -15.26 -3.31 -5.41
CA TYR A 17 -16.51 -3.54 -6.13
C TYR A 17 -16.29 -4.62 -7.18
N ASP A 18 -17.34 -5.36 -7.52
CA ASP A 18 -17.36 -6.25 -8.68
C ASP A 18 -17.84 -5.51 -9.93
N VAL A 19 -17.44 -6.00 -11.11
CA VAL A 19 -17.92 -5.47 -12.39
C VAL A 19 -19.37 -5.92 -12.66
N GLN A 20 -20.19 -5.02 -13.21
CA GLN A 20 -21.57 -5.35 -13.61
C GLN A 20 -21.64 -6.20 -14.89
N GLY A 21 -20.63 -6.10 -15.74
CA GLY A 21 -20.49 -6.88 -16.97
C GLY A 21 -19.02 -6.96 -17.40
N GLY A 22 -18.66 -8.03 -18.11
CA GLY A 22 -17.27 -8.33 -18.44
C GLY A 22 -16.52 -9.02 -17.29
N GLN A 23 -15.19 -8.89 -17.32
CA GLN A 23 -14.29 -9.54 -16.37
C GLN A 23 -13.00 -8.74 -16.19
N VAL A 24 -12.36 -8.91 -15.04
CA VAL A 24 -11.02 -8.41 -14.74
C VAL A 24 -10.15 -9.63 -14.48
N LEU A 25 -9.09 -9.77 -15.27
CA LEU A 25 -8.22 -10.95 -15.23
C LEU A 25 -6.84 -10.57 -14.71
N ILE A 26 -6.25 -11.42 -13.87
CA ILE A 26 -4.82 -11.42 -13.54
C ILE A 26 -4.30 -12.80 -13.93
N ASP A 27 -3.29 -12.84 -14.81
CA ASP A 27 -2.75 -14.08 -15.39
C ASP A 27 -3.84 -15.04 -15.93
N GLY A 28 -4.87 -14.46 -16.56
CA GLY A 28 -5.99 -15.21 -17.16
C GLY A 28 -7.03 -15.73 -16.16
N GLN A 29 -6.85 -15.53 -14.86
CA GLN A 29 -7.81 -15.90 -13.82
C GLN A 29 -8.72 -14.70 -13.51
N ASP A 30 -10.03 -14.91 -13.45
CA ASP A 30 -10.95 -13.86 -13.00
C ASP A 30 -10.72 -13.58 -11.51
N ILE A 31 -10.58 -12.30 -11.15
CA ILE A 31 -10.39 -11.88 -9.77
C ILE A 31 -11.57 -12.27 -8.85
N ARG A 32 -12.72 -12.62 -9.43
CA ARG A 32 -13.90 -13.12 -8.72
C ARG A 32 -13.75 -14.56 -8.24
N ASP A 33 -12.91 -15.35 -8.92
CA ASP A 33 -12.71 -16.78 -8.69
C ASP A 33 -11.57 -17.09 -7.71
N VAL A 34 -10.89 -16.05 -7.19
CA VAL A 34 -9.85 -16.16 -6.18
C VAL A 34 -10.26 -15.48 -4.87
N THR A 35 -9.54 -15.78 -3.79
CA THR A 35 -9.77 -15.11 -2.51
C THR A 35 -9.33 -13.65 -2.57
N GLN A 36 -10.04 -12.75 -1.88
CA GLN A 36 -9.62 -11.34 -1.78
C GLN A 36 -8.25 -11.19 -1.12
N GLU A 37 -7.92 -12.08 -0.17
CA GLU A 37 -6.63 -12.10 0.49
C GLU A 37 -5.50 -12.38 -0.52
N SER A 38 -5.58 -13.48 -1.27
CA SER A 38 -4.58 -13.83 -2.28
C SER A 38 -4.47 -12.78 -3.38
N LEU A 39 -5.60 -12.20 -3.80
CA LEU A 39 -5.62 -11.10 -4.76
C LEU A 39 -4.88 -9.87 -4.25
N ARG A 40 -5.16 -9.43 -3.03
CA ARG A 40 -4.57 -8.20 -2.47
C ARG A 40 -3.10 -8.40 -2.09
N ALA A 41 -2.69 -9.61 -1.74
CA ALA A 41 -1.30 -9.91 -1.42
C ALA A 41 -0.33 -9.68 -2.59
N VAL A 42 -0.81 -9.77 -3.84
CA VAL A 42 0.00 -9.53 -5.05
C VAL A 42 -0.12 -8.11 -5.61
N LEU A 43 -0.94 -7.25 -4.98
CA LEU A 43 -1.18 -5.88 -5.42
C LEU A 43 -0.60 -4.86 -4.43
N GLY A 44 0.29 -4.00 -4.93
CA GLY A 44 0.72 -2.78 -4.22
C GLY A 44 -0.09 -1.57 -4.66
N MET A 45 -0.45 -0.68 -3.74
CA MET A 45 -1.13 0.58 -4.05
C MET A 45 -0.49 1.75 -3.31
N VAL A 46 -0.25 2.84 -4.05
CA VAL A 46 0.09 4.15 -3.49
C VAL A 46 -1.11 5.07 -3.77
N PRO A 47 -1.95 5.37 -2.76
CA PRO A 47 -3.10 6.24 -2.94
C PRO A 47 -2.68 7.70 -3.16
N GLN A 48 -3.59 8.50 -3.73
CA GLN A 48 -3.36 9.95 -3.90
C GLN A 48 -3.14 10.64 -2.54
N ASP A 49 -3.98 10.31 -1.57
CA ASP A 49 -3.85 10.77 -0.19
C ASP A 49 -3.44 9.57 0.67
N THR A 50 -2.25 9.65 1.28
CA THR A 50 -1.72 8.60 2.16
C THR A 50 -2.12 8.90 3.59
N VAL A 51 -2.63 7.89 4.30
CA VAL A 51 -2.96 7.98 5.73
C VAL A 51 -1.76 7.51 6.55
N LEU A 52 -1.43 8.26 7.60
CA LEU A 52 -0.50 7.82 8.63
C LEU A 52 -1.29 7.37 9.86
N PHE A 53 -0.93 6.21 10.39
CA PHE A 53 -1.40 5.76 11.70
C PHE A 53 -0.71 6.58 12.81
N ASN A 54 -1.42 6.79 13.91
CA ASN A 54 -0.94 7.45 15.13
C ASN A 54 0.04 6.57 15.91
N ASP A 55 1.20 6.35 15.30
CA ASP A 55 2.26 5.47 15.77
C ASP A 55 3.60 5.95 15.19
N THR A 56 4.66 5.17 15.36
CA THR A 56 5.99 5.45 14.87
C THR A 56 6.08 5.39 13.33
N ILE A 57 7.09 6.06 12.77
CA ILE A 57 7.46 5.89 11.36
C ILE A 57 7.75 4.42 11.04
N ALA A 58 8.47 3.71 11.92
CA ALA A 58 8.74 2.27 11.77
C ALA A 58 7.45 1.46 11.64
N TYR A 59 6.45 1.74 12.49
CA TYR A 59 5.16 1.08 12.43
C TYR A 59 4.46 1.32 11.08
N ASN A 60 4.40 2.58 10.63
CA ASN A 60 3.76 2.94 9.38
C ASN A 60 4.41 2.27 8.15
N ILE A 61 5.74 2.15 8.13
CA ILE A 61 6.44 1.43 7.06
C ILE A 61 6.22 -0.08 7.18
N ARG A 62 6.35 -0.64 8.40
CA ARG A 62 6.12 -2.07 8.68
C ARG A 62 4.70 -2.50 8.38
N TYR A 63 3.72 -1.59 8.39
CA TYR A 63 2.34 -1.90 8.05
C TYR A 63 2.20 -2.53 6.65
N GLY A 64 3.09 -2.21 5.71
CA GLY A 64 3.14 -2.88 4.40
C GLY A 64 3.39 -4.39 4.48
N ARG A 65 4.06 -4.87 5.54
CA ARG A 65 4.18 -6.29 5.90
C ARG A 65 4.50 -6.43 7.39
N ILE A 66 3.50 -6.78 8.19
CA ILE A 66 3.56 -6.82 9.67
C ILE A 66 4.77 -7.61 10.21
N GLY A 67 5.18 -8.68 9.53
CA GLY A 67 6.34 -9.50 9.88
C GLY A 67 7.70 -9.00 9.39
N ALA A 68 7.81 -7.77 8.88
CA ALA A 68 9.07 -7.21 8.41
C ALA A 68 10.02 -6.88 9.56
N SER A 69 11.25 -7.36 9.42
CA SER A 69 12.35 -7.05 10.34
C SER A 69 12.76 -5.57 10.28
N GLU A 70 13.51 -5.10 11.27
CA GLU A 70 14.06 -3.75 11.31
C GLU A 70 14.93 -3.43 10.07
N GLU A 71 15.69 -4.41 9.59
CA GLU A 71 16.52 -4.25 8.38
C GLU A 71 15.65 -4.04 7.13
N GLU A 72 14.58 -4.81 6.99
CA GLU A 72 13.66 -4.69 5.85
C GLU A 72 12.89 -3.37 5.88
N VAL A 73 12.52 -2.89 7.07
CA VAL A 73 11.92 -1.55 7.26
C VAL A 73 12.89 -0.46 6.81
N ARG A 74 14.15 -0.51 7.25
CA ARG A 74 15.18 0.45 6.82
C ARG A 74 15.41 0.38 5.31
N LYS A 75 15.53 -0.83 4.76
CA LYS A 75 15.71 -1.03 3.32
C LYS A 75 14.54 -0.46 2.52
N ALA A 76 13.31 -0.64 2.98
CA ALA A 76 12.14 -0.04 2.35
C ALA A 76 12.18 1.49 2.36
N ALA A 77 12.59 2.10 3.49
CA ALA A 77 12.76 3.55 3.60
C ALA A 77 13.88 4.09 2.68
N GLU A 78 14.99 3.37 2.54
CA GLU A 78 16.07 3.74 1.61
C GLU A 78 15.60 3.69 0.16
N LEU A 79 14.91 2.61 -0.24
CA LEU A 79 14.35 2.48 -1.59
C LEU A 79 13.30 3.56 -1.89
N ALA A 80 12.54 3.98 -0.87
CA ALA A 80 11.58 5.08 -0.95
C ALA A 80 12.22 6.48 -0.82
N GLN A 81 13.56 6.56 -0.66
CA GLN A 81 14.33 7.81 -0.52
C GLN A 81 13.93 8.68 0.69
N ILE A 82 13.37 8.07 1.73
CA ILE A 82 12.98 8.76 2.97
C ILE A 82 13.95 8.51 4.13
N GLY A 83 14.84 7.52 4.03
CA GLY A 83 15.87 7.21 5.03
C GLY A 83 16.66 8.45 5.51
N PRO A 84 17.24 9.26 4.60
CA PRO A 84 18.00 10.46 4.98
C PRO A 84 17.17 11.55 5.68
N PHE A 85 15.85 11.55 5.52
CA PHE A 85 14.95 12.42 6.28
C PHE A 85 14.75 11.88 7.69
N ILE A 86 14.47 10.58 7.82
CA ILE A 86 14.25 9.91 9.10
C ILE A 86 15.49 10.04 9.98
N ASP A 87 16.69 9.88 9.43
CA ASP A 87 17.96 9.99 10.17
C ASP A 87 18.22 11.38 10.78
N LYS A 88 17.52 12.42 10.28
CA LYS A 88 17.61 13.78 10.82
C LYS A 88 16.63 14.02 11.97
N LEU A 89 15.68 13.12 12.20
CA LEU A 89 14.72 13.23 13.30
C LEU A 89 15.38 12.78 14.62
N PRO A 90 15.11 13.47 15.75
CA PRO A 90 15.72 13.11 17.04
C PRO A 90 15.49 11.65 17.46
N GLU A 91 14.29 11.12 17.19
CA GLU A 91 13.90 9.74 17.53
C GLU A 91 14.01 8.79 16.32
N GLY A 92 14.47 9.29 15.17
CA GLY A 92 14.58 8.53 13.93
C GLY A 92 13.31 7.75 13.59
N TYR A 93 13.46 6.43 13.37
CA TYR A 93 12.34 5.53 13.07
C TYR A 93 11.30 5.41 14.20
N LYS A 94 11.63 5.81 15.43
CA LYS A 94 10.70 5.84 16.57
C LYS A 94 9.93 7.16 16.67
N SER A 95 10.17 8.13 15.79
CA SER A 95 9.39 9.36 15.75
C SER A 95 7.91 9.05 15.53
N MET A 96 7.07 9.62 16.39
CA MET A 96 5.61 9.52 16.29
C MET A 96 5.10 10.40 15.13
N VAL A 97 4.14 9.87 14.38
CA VAL A 97 3.46 10.56 13.27
C VAL A 97 1.97 10.26 13.30
N GLY A 98 1.20 10.92 12.44
CA GLY A 98 -0.27 10.90 12.44
C GLY A 98 -0.87 12.14 13.11
N GLU A 99 -2.20 12.21 13.14
CA GLU A 99 -3.00 13.26 13.80
C GLU A 99 -3.82 12.70 14.98
#